data_AF-A0A833YXW9-F1
#
_entry.id   AF-A0A833YXW9-F1
#
_cell.length_a   1.000
_cell.length_b   1.000
_cell.length_c   1.000
_cell.angle_alpha   90.00
_cell.angle_beta   90.00
_cell.angle_gamma   90.00
#
_symmetry.space_group_name_H-M   'P 1'
#
loop_
_entity.id
_entity.type
_entity.pdbx_description
1 polymer ?
#
loop_
_entity_poly.entity_id
_entity_poly.type
_entity_poly.pdbx_seq_one_letter_code
_entity_poly.pdbx_strand_id
1 'polypeptide(L)'
;MFRFVLTGEGALYLFSMCLQQLFEIKLFKEKHHSWFINQSVQSGGLLYFATPIDPLFLLLHYLIKADKEGKFQPLDQVVVDDMFPNCILLLKLPELEKLLQHVTEEKGSIQYLK
;
A
#
# COMPACT_ATOMS: atom_id res chain seq x y z
N MET A 1 -1.47 -1.15 9.02
CA MET A 1 -2.38 -0.12 8.46
C MET A 1 -1.52 0.77 7.58
N PHE A 2 -1.99 1.12 6.38
CA PHE A 2 -1.34 2.08 5.49
C PHE A 2 -2.30 3.23 5.21
N ARG A 3 -1.82 4.35 4.67
CA ARG A 3 -2.71 5.41 4.21
C ARG A 3 -3.53 4.98 3.01
N PHE A 4 -4.83 5.24 3.10
CA PHE A 4 -5.71 5.21 1.94
C PHE A 4 -5.44 6.42 1.07
N VAL A 5 -5.15 6.19 -0.21
CA VAL A 5 -4.64 7.22 -1.12
C VAL A 5 -5.62 8.38 -1.32
N LEU A 6 -6.93 8.11 -1.33
CA LEU A 6 -7.95 9.12 -1.62
C LEU A 6 -8.30 10.00 -0.41
N THR A 7 -8.29 9.45 0.80
CA THR A 7 -8.73 10.18 2.02
C THR A 7 -7.57 10.53 2.95
N GLY A 8 -6.41 9.89 2.80
CA GLY A 8 -5.26 10.02 3.70
C GLY A 8 -5.44 9.35 5.06
N GLU A 9 -6.60 8.74 5.32
CA GLU A 9 -6.92 8.01 6.55
C GLU A 9 -6.26 6.63 6.60
N GLY A 10 -6.22 6.03 7.78
CA GLY A 10 -5.70 4.68 7.95
C GLY A 10 -6.66 3.63 7.39
N ALA A 11 -6.18 2.82 6.45
CA ALA A 11 -6.90 1.67 5.91
C ALA A 11 -6.15 0.35 6.17
N LEU A 12 -6.93 -0.73 6.24
CA LEU A 12 -6.42 -2.09 6.42
C LEU A 12 -5.95 -2.64 5.07
N TYR A 13 -4.73 -3.15 5.08
CA TYR A 13 -4.15 -3.88 3.96
C TYR A 13 -3.54 -5.16 4.50
N LEU A 14 -3.56 -6.19 3.66
CA LEU A 14 -2.88 -7.45 3.88
C LEU A 14 -1.65 -7.50 2.97
N PHE A 15 -0.48 -7.69 3.59
CA PHE A 15 0.77 -7.87 2.87
C PHE A 15 1.19 -9.34 2.95
N SER A 16 1.21 -10.03 1.82
CA SER A 16 1.68 -11.41 1.73
C SER A 16 3.20 -11.40 1.63
N MET A 17 3.90 -11.82 2.69
CA MET A 17 5.37 -11.88 2.69
C MET A 17 5.91 -12.93 1.71
N CYS A 18 5.17 -14.03 1.48
CA CYS A 18 5.60 -15.11 0.60
C CYS A 18 5.45 -14.75 -0.89
N LEU A 19 4.35 -14.07 -1.23
CA LEU A 19 4.05 -13.66 -2.61
C LEU A 19 4.53 -12.23 -2.91
N GLN A 20 4.99 -11.53 -1.87
CA GLN A 20 5.34 -10.10 -1.89
C GLN A 20 4.26 -9.24 -2.57
N GLN A 21 2.99 -9.55 -2.29
CA GLN A 21 1.83 -8.90 -2.89
C GLN A 21 1.02 -8.16 -1.84
N LEU A 22 0.49 -7.00 -2.23
CA LEU A 22 -0.37 -6.17 -1.39
C LEU A 22 -1.84 -6.35 -1.78
N PHE A 23 -2.70 -6.47 -0.77
CA PHE A 23 -4.14 -6.56 -0.92
C PHE A 23 -4.78 -5.48 -0.06
N GLU A 24 -5.75 -4.76 -0.63
CA GLU A 24 -6.63 -3.91 0.17
C GLU A 24 -7.73 -4.76 0.82
N ILE A 25 -8.08 -4.44 2.07
CA ILE A 25 -9.18 -5.12 2.75
C ILE A 25 -10.43 -4.25 2.63
N LYS A 26 -11.43 -4.74 1.88
CA LYS A 26 -12.74 -4.11 1.78
C LYS A 26 -13.73 -4.80 2.71
N LEU A 27 -14.58 -4.02 3.36
CA LEU A 27 -15.65 -4.50 4.22
C LEU A 27 -17.00 -4.30 3.53
N PHE A 28 -17.70 -5.40 3.28
CA PHE A 28 -19.12 -5.39 2.96
C PHE A 28 -19.93 -5.47 4.25
N LYS A 29 -20.87 -4.53 4.40
CA LYS A 29 -21.75 -4.41 5.56
C LYS A 29 -23.14 -4.01 5.10
N GLU A 30 -24.10 -4.87 5.37
CA GLU A 30 -25.51 -4.64 5.06
C GLU A 30 -26.37 -4.84 6.32
N LYS A 31 -27.52 -4.15 6.38
CA LYS A 31 -28.41 -4.20 7.55
C LYS A 31 -29.16 -5.54 7.61
N HIS A 32 -29.34 -6.07 8.82
CA HIS A 32 -30.11 -7.30 9.08
C HIS A 32 -29.49 -8.59 8.51
N HIS A 33 -28.16 -8.68 8.52
CA HIS A 33 -27.44 -9.91 8.16
C HIS A 33 -26.72 -10.53 9.36
N SER A 34 -26.54 -11.85 9.34
CA SER A 34 -25.75 -12.64 10.29
C SER A 34 -25.23 -13.90 9.60
N TRP A 35 -24.10 -14.43 10.08
CA TRP A 35 -23.51 -15.66 9.55
C TRP A 35 -23.74 -16.81 10.51
N PHE A 36 -24.14 -17.96 9.98
CA PHE A 36 -24.01 -19.24 10.66
C PHE A 36 -22.66 -19.84 10.25
N ILE A 37 -21.74 -19.97 11.20
CA ILE A 37 -20.41 -20.52 10.97
C ILE A 37 -20.30 -21.81 11.75
N ASN A 38 -20.44 -22.95 11.07
CA ASN A 38 -20.54 -24.27 11.70
C ASN A 38 -21.65 -24.30 12.77
N GLN A 39 -21.29 -24.40 14.05
CA GLN A 39 -22.21 -24.46 15.19
C GLN A 39 -22.30 -23.12 15.97
N SER A 40 -21.80 -22.03 15.40
CA SER A 40 -21.87 -20.69 16.01
C SER A 40 -22.61 -19.69 15.11
N VAL A 41 -23.12 -18.62 15.74
CA VAL A 41 -23.76 -17.50 15.06
C VAL A 41 -22.90 -16.26 15.24
N GLN A 42 -22.47 -15.67 14.13
CA GLN A 42 -21.74 -14.40 14.09
C GLN A 42 -22.70 -13.28 13.72
N SER A 43 -22.96 -12.39 14.67
CA SER A 43 -23.80 -11.21 14.46
C SER A 43 -23.14 -10.21 13.51
N GLY A 44 -23.97 -9.48 12.75
CA GLY A 44 -23.55 -8.31 11.97
C GLY A 44 -23.30 -8.57 10.50
N GLY A 45 -23.22 -9.83 10.06
CA GLY A 45 -23.19 -10.19 8.64
C GLY A 45 -22.04 -9.58 7.85
N LEU A 46 -20.96 -9.18 8.53
CA LEU A 46 -19.80 -8.53 7.92
C LEU A 46 -19.07 -9.52 7.01
N LEU A 47 -18.65 -9.06 5.84
CA LEU A 47 -17.87 -9.86 4.91
C LEU A 47 -16.64 -9.06 4.45
N TYR A 48 -15.46 -9.60 4.74
CA TYR A 48 -14.19 -9.01 4.36
C TYR A 48 -13.69 -9.60 3.05
N PHE A 49 -13.24 -8.73 2.15
CA PHE A 49 -12.62 -9.09 0.89
C PHE A 49 -11.17 -8.62 0.88
N ALA A 50 -10.24 -9.51 0.53
CA ALA A 50 -8.86 -9.15 0.23
C ALA A 50 -8.73 -9.06 -1.29
N THR A 51 -8.72 -7.85 -1.84
CA THR A 51 -8.59 -7.63 -3.28
C THR A 51 -7.18 -7.17 -3.62
N PRO A 52 -6.52 -7.74 -4.64
CA PRO A 52 -5.22 -7.25 -5.09
C PRO A 52 -5.31 -5.75 -5.41
N ILE A 53 -4.29 -5.00 -5.00
CA ILE A 53 -4.16 -3.58 -5.33
C ILE A 53 -2.81 -3.33 -5.96
N ASP A 54 -2.76 -2.44 -6.95
CA ASP A 54 -1.50 -1.94 -7.49
C ASP A 54 -0.78 -1.10 -6.43
N PRO A 55 0.42 -1.50 -5.97
CA PRO A 55 1.15 -0.77 -4.94
C PRO A 55 1.57 0.63 -5.35
N LEU A 56 1.60 0.93 -6.66
CA LEU A 56 1.96 2.24 -7.20
C LEU A 56 1.04 3.33 -6.66
N PHE A 57 -0.25 3.03 -6.43
CA PHE A 57 -1.17 3.98 -5.83
C PHE A 57 -0.73 4.42 -4.43
N LEU A 58 -0.22 3.49 -3.61
CA LEU A 58 0.26 3.82 -2.26
C LEU A 58 1.56 4.60 -2.32
N LEU A 59 2.48 4.24 -3.22
CA LEU A 59 3.74 4.97 -3.42
C LEU A 59 3.51 6.40 -3.89
N LEU A 60 2.52 6.62 -4.77
CA LEU A 60 2.19 7.93 -5.31
C LEU A 60 1.85 8.94 -4.22
N HIS A 61 1.20 8.52 -3.14
CA HIS A 61 0.94 9.38 -1.99
C HIS A 61 2.23 9.98 -1.40
N TYR A 62 3.26 9.15 -1.21
CA TYR A 62 4.55 9.57 -0.66
C TYR A 62 5.34 10.41 -1.66
N LEU A 63 5.32 10.02 -2.94
CA LEU A 63 5.98 10.75 -4.03
C LEU A 63 5.44 12.18 -4.15
N ILE A 64 4.11 12.35 -4.21
CA ILE A 64 3.47 13.68 -4.26
C ILE A 64 3.78 14.51 -3.00
N LYS A 65 3.90 13.85 -1.84
CA LYS A 65 4.27 14.53 -0.59
C LYS A 65 5.71 15.05 -0.64
N ALA A 66 6.64 14.25 -1.16
CA ALA A 66 8.07 14.59 -1.28
C ALA A 66 8.33 15.63 -2.40
N ASP A 67 7.54 15.60 -3.48
CA ASP A 67 7.65 16.54 -4.60
C ASP A 67 7.57 18.02 -4.17
N LYS A 68 6.89 18.29 -3.05
CA LYS A 68 6.83 19.63 -2.44
C LYS A 68 8.21 20.21 -2.09
N GLU A 69 9.22 19.38 -1.90
CA GLU A 69 10.60 19.82 -1.63
C GLU A 69 11.38 20.15 -2.91
N GLY A 70 10.91 19.74 -4.09
CA GLY A 70 11.50 20.04 -5.39
C GLY A 70 12.89 19.44 -5.61
N LYS A 71 13.21 18.32 -4.95
CA LYS A 71 14.53 17.68 -4.98
C LYS A 71 14.40 16.19 -5.32
N PHE A 72 15.46 15.66 -5.92
CA PHE A 72 15.63 14.22 -6.04
C PHE A 72 16.02 13.65 -4.67
N GLN A 73 15.26 12.66 -4.21
CA GLN A 73 15.45 12.00 -2.92
C GLN A 73 15.43 10.48 -3.12
N PRO A 74 16.24 9.73 -2.36
CA PRO A 74 16.19 8.28 -2.38
C PRO A 74 14.89 7.78 -1.73
N LEU A 75 14.45 6.58 -2.14
CA LEU A 75 13.11 6.08 -1.82
C LEU A 75 12.89 5.84 -0.32
N ASP A 76 13.95 5.52 0.42
CA ASP A 76 13.96 5.36 1.88
C ASP A 76 13.70 6.68 2.63
N GLN A 77 14.05 7.83 2.03
CA GLN A 77 13.73 9.16 2.56
C GLN A 77 12.33 9.63 2.15
N VAL A 78 11.81 9.13 1.02
CA VAL A 78 10.48 9.50 0.52
C VAL A 78 9.37 8.72 1.22
N VAL A 79 9.52 7.40 1.39
CA VAL A 79 8.48 6.52 1.96
C VAL A 79 8.56 6.51 3.49
N VAL A 80 8.26 7.65 4.09
CA VAL A 80 8.31 7.88 5.54
C VAL A 80 6.95 8.36 6.07
N ASP A 81 6.46 7.67 7.10
CA ASP A 81 5.21 8.00 7.79
C ASP A 81 5.28 7.68 9.28
N ASP A 82 5.27 8.73 10.12
CA ASP A 82 5.30 8.58 11.58
C ASP A 82 4.02 7.95 12.14
N MET A 83 2.87 8.16 11.47
CA MET A 83 1.59 7.59 11.90
C MET A 83 1.44 6.14 11.44
N PHE A 84 2.04 5.80 10.30
CA PHE A 84 1.93 4.47 9.68
C PHE A 84 3.31 3.90 9.31
N PRO A 85 4.14 3.54 10.31
CA PRO A 85 5.55 3.15 10.09
C PRO A 85 5.72 1.89 9.24
N ASN A 86 4.65 1.11 9.04
CA ASN A 86 4.65 -0.05 8.15
C ASN A 86 4.75 0.32 6.66
N CYS A 87 4.73 1.61 6.29
CA CYS A 87 4.99 2.10 4.93
C CYS A 87 6.30 1.54 4.35
N ILE A 88 7.29 1.24 5.20
CA ILE A 88 8.58 0.63 4.80
C ILE A 88 8.43 -0.75 4.14
N LEU A 89 7.30 -1.44 4.32
CA LEU A 89 7.02 -2.70 3.63
C LEU A 89 6.83 -2.50 2.12
N LEU A 90 6.47 -1.31 1.66
CA LEU A 90 6.37 -0.99 0.23
C LEU A 90 7.73 -1.06 -0.46
N LEU A 91 8.83 -0.80 0.27
CA LEU A 91 10.18 -0.91 -0.27
C LEU A 91 10.62 -2.37 -0.52
N LYS A 92 9.87 -3.34 0.01
CA LYS A 92 10.16 -4.78 -0.13
C LYS A 92 9.43 -5.43 -1.29
N LEU A 93 8.69 -4.64 -2.09
CA LEU A 93 7.96 -5.14 -3.25
C LEU A 93 8.93 -5.55 -4.37
N PRO A 94 8.65 -6.64 -5.09
CA PRO A 94 9.47 -7.08 -6.19
C PRO A 94 9.36 -6.08 -7.34
N GLU A 95 10.45 -5.92 -8.10
CA GLU A 95 10.48 -5.11 -9.32
C GLU A 95 10.08 -3.63 -9.10
N LEU A 96 10.27 -3.13 -7.88
CA LEU A 96 9.89 -1.77 -7.48
C LEU A 96 10.49 -0.69 -8.39
N GLU A 97 11.73 -0.85 -8.83
CA GLU A 97 12.37 0.07 -9.78
C GLU A 97 11.59 0.17 -11.09
N LYS A 98 11.13 -0.96 -11.65
CA LYS A 98 10.34 -0.97 -12.88
C LYS A 98 8.97 -0.32 -12.67
N LEU A 99 8.35 -0.52 -11.51
CA LEU A 99 7.09 0.14 -11.16
C LEU A 99 7.28 1.67 -11.09
N LEU A 100 8.33 2.13 -10.43
CA LEU A 100 8.63 3.55 -10.24
C LEU A 100 8.93 4.27 -11.57
N GLN A 101 9.56 3.61 -12.54
CA GLN A 101 9.79 4.17 -13.87
C GLN A 101 8.52 4.65 -14.59
N HIS A 102 7.33 4.19 -14.18
CA HIS A 102 6.06 4.66 -14.73
C HIS A 102 5.64 6.04 -14.21
N VAL A 103 6.16 6.49 -13.06
CA VAL A 103 5.67 7.69 -12.34
C VAL A 103 6.76 8.62 -11.82
N THR A 104 8.03 8.21 -11.84
CA THR A 104 9.17 9.01 -11.36
C THR A 104 10.24 9.17 -12.42
N GLU A 105 10.91 10.33 -12.41
CA GLU A 105 12.18 10.51 -13.10
C GLU A 105 13.32 9.95 -12.26
N GLU A 106 14.29 9.28 -12.90
CA GLU A 106 15.49 8.78 -12.24
C GLU A 106 16.67 9.71 -12.51
N LYS A 107 17.43 10.06 -11.46
CA LYS A 107 18.65 10.84 -11.58
C LYS A 107 19.82 10.09 -10.96
N GLY A 108 20.86 9.86 -11.75
CA GLY A 108 22.08 9.21 -11.28
C GLY A 108 22.15 7.70 -11.56
N SER A 109 21.53 7.21 -12.64
CA SER A 109 21.82 5.87 -13.15
C SER A 109 23.29 5.81 -13.57
N ILE A 110 24.14 5.24 -12.71
CA ILE A 110 25.55 4.98 -13.03
C ILE A 110 25.58 3.86 -14.08
N GLN A 111 25.45 4.26 -15.35
CA GLN A 111 25.83 3.43 -16.51
C GLN A 111 27.31 3.59 -16.89
N TYR A 112 28.10 4.32 -16.11
CA TYR A 112 29.56 4.42 -16.28
C TYR A 112 30.24 3.89 -15.03
N LEU A 113 30.56 2.58 -14.98
CA LEU A 113 31.72 2.01 -14.25
C LEU A 113 31.78 0.45 -14.30
N LYS A 114 31.43 -0.22 -15.41
CA LYS A 114 32.03 -1.51 -15.78
C LYS A 114 32.16 -1.65 -17.29
#